data_AF-A0A8J6N2G0-F1
#
_entry.id   AF-A0A8J6N2G0-F1
#
_cell.length_a   1.000
_cell.length_b   1.000
_cell.length_c   1.000
_cell.angle_alpha   90.00
_cell.angle_beta   90.00
_cell.angle_gamma   90.00
#
_symmetry.space_group_name_H-M   'P 1'
#
loop_
_entity.id
_entity.type
_entity.pdbx_description
1 polymer ?
#
loop_
_entity_poly.entity_id
_entity_poly.type
_entity_poly.pdbx_seq_one_letter_code
_entity_poly.pdbx_strand_id
1 'polypeptide(L)'
;TTYFSGPVVIVNGPISKVVGMNSGINALGQGNRANATIGRTLQLVVRNVGGGRPGEIDRSTLGNPGKYTFCFAEDESGSPWESLSVERGYEEGTSTVTLFAGDGVQAVYDQLSRTAESLVRTYALCLRNVAHPKIPMAADAILVVSPEHGAIFREAGWTKSKLKDELSKLLQLPGAELVRGANGIAEGIPEEMKDATIPKFRPGGLHIVYAGGTAGRFSAIIGGWVASGPKGSQSVTKEIKP
;
A
#
# COMPACT_ATOMS: atom_id res chain seq x y z
N THR A 1 14.67 11.18 5.27
CA THR A 1 14.52 10.96 3.81
C THR A 1 14.10 12.26 3.14
N THR A 2 14.49 12.49 1.88
CA THR A 2 13.99 13.61 1.06
C THR A 2 12.68 13.28 0.35
N TYR A 3 12.35 12.00 0.25
CA TYR A 3 11.04 11.57 -0.23
C TYR A 3 9.95 11.92 0.79
N PHE A 4 8.73 12.07 0.34
CA PHE A 4 7.60 12.46 1.19
C PHE A 4 6.91 11.26 1.83
N SER A 5 7.66 10.27 2.32
CA SER A 5 7.11 9.11 3.02
C SER A 5 7.04 9.30 4.54
N GLY A 6 6.11 8.59 5.19
CA GLY A 6 6.01 8.43 6.64
C GLY A 6 5.55 7.01 7.00
N PRO A 7 5.55 6.64 8.29
CA PRO A 7 5.02 5.36 8.71
C PRO A 7 3.50 5.28 8.50
N VAL A 8 3.09 4.27 7.74
CA VAL A 8 1.72 3.77 7.63
C VAL A 8 1.61 2.59 8.59
N VAL A 9 0.61 2.63 9.47
CA VAL A 9 0.35 1.61 10.48
C VAL A 9 -0.91 0.86 10.11
N ILE A 10 -0.79 -0.46 9.94
CA ILE A 10 -1.93 -1.34 9.67
C ILE A 10 -2.03 -2.29 10.86
N VAL A 11 -3.21 -2.36 11.47
CA VAL A 11 -3.45 -3.24 12.62
C VAL A 11 -4.39 -4.35 12.21
N ASN A 12 -4.03 -5.57 12.63
CA ASN A 12 -4.77 -6.79 12.41
C ASN A 12 -5.13 -7.43 13.76
N GLY A 13 -6.13 -8.31 13.72
CA GLY A 13 -6.57 -9.17 14.80
C GLY A 13 -7.55 -8.52 15.78
N PRO A 14 -7.96 -9.27 16.82
CA PRO A 14 -8.99 -8.87 17.78
C PRO A 14 -8.70 -7.55 18.49
N ILE A 15 -7.43 -7.19 18.68
CA ILE A 15 -7.04 -5.94 19.36
C ILE A 15 -7.65 -4.71 18.70
N SER A 16 -7.79 -4.71 17.37
CA SER A 16 -8.37 -3.60 16.61
C SER A 16 -9.80 -3.31 17.08
N LYS A 17 -10.59 -4.37 17.31
CA LYS A 17 -11.96 -4.26 17.84
C LYS A 17 -11.97 -3.87 19.32
N VAL A 18 -11.08 -4.46 20.13
CA VAL A 18 -10.97 -4.18 21.57
C VAL A 18 -10.68 -2.70 21.85
N VAL A 19 -9.76 -2.09 21.10
CA VAL A 19 -9.39 -0.68 21.29
C VAL A 19 -10.24 0.30 20.47
N GLY A 20 -11.22 -0.22 19.71
CA GLY A 20 -12.17 0.59 18.95
C GLY A 20 -11.60 1.25 17.69
N MET A 21 -10.68 0.59 17.00
CA MET A 21 -10.19 1.04 15.69
C MET A 21 -11.27 0.96 14.61
N ASN A 22 -11.11 1.79 13.57
CA ASN A 22 -11.97 1.79 12.39
C ASN A 22 -11.24 1.15 11.20
N SER A 23 -11.92 0.22 10.53
CA SER A 23 -11.56 -0.35 9.23
C SER A 23 -12.61 -0.08 8.14
N GLY A 24 -13.74 0.56 8.49
CA GLY A 24 -14.90 0.73 7.63
C GLY A 24 -14.97 2.09 6.91
N ILE A 25 -16.14 2.72 6.91
CA ILE A 25 -16.36 4.03 6.26
C ILE A 25 -15.28 5.03 6.72
N ASN A 26 -14.67 5.73 5.76
CA ASN A 26 -13.60 6.70 6.00
C ASN A 26 -12.36 6.10 6.73
N ALA A 27 -12.04 4.81 6.53
CA ALA A 27 -10.95 4.11 7.23
C ALA A 27 -9.61 4.84 7.23
N LEU A 28 -9.25 5.49 6.12
CA LEU A 28 -7.99 6.22 5.93
C LEU A 28 -8.08 7.71 6.32
N GLY A 29 -9.27 8.17 6.70
CA GLY A 29 -9.55 9.57 6.98
C GLY A 29 -9.69 9.88 8.47
N GLN A 30 -10.26 11.05 8.75
CA GLN A 30 -10.54 11.54 10.10
C GLN A 30 -11.68 10.79 10.81
N GLY A 31 -11.76 10.97 12.13
CA GLY A 31 -12.98 10.69 12.89
C GLY A 31 -12.93 9.49 13.84
N ASN A 32 -11.96 8.58 13.70
CA ASN A 32 -11.75 7.51 14.68
C ASN A 32 -10.63 7.87 15.67
N ARG A 33 -10.96 7.88 16.97
CA ARG A 33 -10.03 8.24 18.04
C ARG A 33 -8.85 7.27 18.16
N ALA A 34 -9.07 5.97 18.04
CA ALA A 34 -8.02 4.96 18.19
C ALA A 34 -7.01 5.04 17.04
N ASN A 35 -7.48 5.05 15.80
CA ASN A 35 -6.66 5.25 14.59
C ASN A 35 -5.80 6.53 14.73
N ALA A 36 -6.45 7.66 15.04
CA ALA A 36 -5.77 8.95 15.17
C ALA A 36 -4.73 8.94 16.31
N THR A 37 -5.07 8.37 17.46
CA THR A 37 -4.16 8.34 18.63
C THR A 37 -2.94 7.47 18.34
N ILE A 38 -3.12 6.26 17.82
CA ILE A 38 -2.00 5.34 17.52
C ILE A 38 -1.08 5.96 16.47
N GLY A 39 -1.64 6.42 15.35
CA GLY A 39 -0.88 7.04 14.28
C GLY A 39 -0.14 8.30 14.76
N ARG A 40 -0.81 9.15 15.53
CA ARG A 40 -0.20 10.38 16.05
C ARG A 40 0.88 10.10 17.08
N THR A 41 0.68 9.13 17.97
CA THR A 41 1.69 8.73 18.97
C THR A 41 2.97 8.30 18.28
N LEU A 42 2.89 7.43 17.27
CA LEU A 42 4.09 7.02 16.52
C LEU A 42 4.79 8.22 15.87
N GLN A 43 4.03 9.14 15.25
CA GLN A 43 4.61 10.34 14.63
C GLN A 43 5.27 11.27 15.66
N LEU A 44 4.72 11.39 16.86
CA LEU A 44 5.33 12.15 17.95
C LEU A 44 6.62 11.50 18.46
N VAL A 45 6.68 10.16 18.50
CA VAL A 45 7.91 9.43 18.82
C VAL A 45 8.97 9.67 17.74
N VAL A 46 8.62 9.51 16.46
CA VAL A 46 9.53 9.78 15.33
C VAL A 46 10.05 11.22 15.39
N ARG A 47 9.18 12.19 15.65
CA ARG A 47 9.54 13.61 15.71
C ARG A 47 10.40 13.97 16.92
N ASN A 48 10.02 13.52 18.12
CA ASN A 48 10.63 14.00 19.36
C ASN A 48 11.78 13.12 19.86
N VAL A 49 11.70 11.80 19.66
CA VAL A 49 12.74 10.86 20.06
C VAL A 49 13.66 10.55 18.89
N GLY A 50 13.09 10.27 17.71
CA GLY A 50 13.85 10.01 16.49
C GLY A 50 14.42 11.26 15.81
N GLY A 51 14.12 12.46 16.32
CA GLY A 51 14.57 13.75 15.78
C GLY A 51 14.00 14.11 14.40
N GLY A 52 12.96 13.42 13.94
CA GLY A 52 12.30 13.62 12.64
C GLY A 52 11.50 14.93 12.50
N ARG A 53 12.05 16.05 12.97
CA ARG A 53 11.45 17.38 12.81
C ARG A 53 11.67 17.89 11.38
N PRO A 54 10.68 18.58 10.77
CA PRO A 54 10.84 19.18 9.45
C PRO A 54 12.04 20.14 9.40
N GLY A 55 12.89 19.98 8.38
CA GLY A 55 14.10 20.79 8.23
C GLY A 55 15.31 20.29 9.03
N GLU A 56 15.14 19.27 9.88
CA GLU A 56 16.21 18.61 10.63
C GLU A 56 16.54 17.23 10.03
N ILE A 57 16.12 16.13 10.67
CA ILE A 57 16.29 14.78 10.13
C ILE A 57 15.22 14.49 9.06
N ASP A 58 14.03 15.07 9.23
CA ASP A 58 13.01 15.04 8.19
C ASP A 58 13.32 16.10 7.12
N ARG A 59 13.75 15.61 5.95
CA ARG A 59 14.17 16.41 4.80
C ARG A 59 13.21 16.28 3.62
N SER A 60 11.98 15.82 3.85
CA SER A 60 10.98 15.64 2.78
C SER A 60 10.85 16.92 1.94
N THR A 61 10.93 16.80 0.61
CA THR A 61 10.83 17.93 -0.32
C THR A 61 9.47 18.64 -0.22
N LEU A 62 8.40 17.87 0.01
CA LEU A 62 7.02 18.40 0.17
C LEU A 62 6.34 17.91 1.47
N GLY A 63 6.62 16.66 1.87
CA GLY A 63 5.87 15.98 2.93
C GLY A 63 4.54 15.39 2.42
N ASN A 64 3.77 14.74 3.31
CA ASN A 64 2.44 14.21 2.99
C ASN A 64 1.49 14.38 4.20
N PRO A 65 0.16 14.50 3.99
CA PRO A 65 -0.80 14.66 5.10
C PRO A 65 -0.82 13.48 6.10
N GLY A 66 -0.56 12.26 5.64
CA GLY A 66 -0.44 11.06 6.46
C GLY A 66 0.70 11.10 7.48
N LYS A 67 1.71 11.98 7.32
CA LYS A 67 2.73 12.21 8.35
C LYS A 67 2.15 12.82 9.64
N TYR A 68 0.89 13.26 9.64
CA TYR A 68 0.18 13.65 10.85
C TYR A 68 -0.43 12.45 11.59
N THR A 69 -1.16 11.61 10.85
CA THR A 69 -1.78 10.36 11.31
C THR A 69 -2.05 9.46 10.11
N PHE A 70 -1.42 8.27 10.06
CA PHE A 70 -1.68 7.28 9.01
C PHE A 70 -1.74 5.88 9.64
N CYS A 71 -2.87 5.60 10.28
CA CYS A 71 -3.10 4.36 11.00
C CYS A 71 -4.54 3.89 10.77
N PHE A 72 -4.73 2.61 10.45
CA PHE A 72 -6.04 2.01 10.26
C PHE A 72 -6.00 0.51 10.56
N ALA A 73 -7.17 -0.08 10.77
CA ALA A 73 -7.31 -1.52 10.89
C ALA A 73 -7.69 -2.13 9.53
N GLU A 74 -7.21 -3.34 9.25
CA GLU A 74 -7.76 -4.15 8.15
C GLU A 74 -9.14 -4.71 8.57
N ASP A 75 -10.10 -4.73 7.64
CA ASP A 75 -11.39 -5.38 7.87
C ASP A 75 -11.29 -6.88 7.56
N GLU A 76 -10.93 -7.67 8.57
CA GLU A 76 -10.81 -9.13 8.44
C GLU A 76 -12.17 -9.84 8.40
N SER A 77 -13.24 -9.21 8.87
CA SER A 77 -14.57 -9.83 8.92
C SER A 77 -15.33 -9.66 7.61
N GLY A 78 -15.16 -8.52 6.94
CA GLY A 78 -15.76 -8.23 5.65
C GLY A 78 -14.88 -8.60 4.46
N SER A 79 -13.60 -8.95 4.65
CA SER A 79 -12.67 -9.29 3.57
C SER A 79 -13.08 -10.58 2.81
N PRO A 80 -12.92 -10.63 1.48
CA PRO A 80 -13.05 -11.89 0.72
C PRO A 80 -11.83 -12.82 0.86
N TRP A 81 -10.79 -12.39 1.58
CA TRP A 81 -9.49 -13.05 1.67
C TRP A 81 -8.96 -13.11 3.09
N GLU A 82 -7.93 -13.92 3.28
CA GLU A 82 -7.06 -13.88 4.45
C GLU A 82 -6.42 -12.50 4.65
N SER A 83 -6.25 -12.13 5.93
CA SER A 83 -5.68 -10.84 6.31
C SER A 83 -4.20 -10.73 5.96
N LEU A 84 -3.69 -9.50 5.91
CA LEU A 84 -2.26 -9.24 5.76
C LEU A 84 -1.44 -9.96 6.83
N SER A 85 -1.96 -10.08 8.05
CA SER A 85 -1.32 -10.82 9.14
C SER A 85 -1.10 -12.29 8.78
N VAL A 86 -2.15 -12.97 8.29
CA VAL A 86 -2.08 -14.38 7.88
C VAL A 86 -1.16 -14.56 6.67
N GLU A 87 -1.24 -13.66 5.69
CA GLU A 87 -0.33 -13.65 4.53
C GLU A 87 1.15 -13.49 4.94
N ARG A 88 1.42 -12.87 6.10
CA ARG A 88 2.75 -12.70 6.68
C ARG A 88 3.20 -13.86 7.57
N GLY A 89 2.41 -14.93 7.64
CA GLY A 89 2.75 -16.16 8.35
C GLY A 89 2.35 -16.20 9.82
N TYR A 90 1.49 -15.29 10.28
CA TYR A 90 0.89 -15.37 11.61
C TYR A 90 -0.40 -16.20 11.59
N GLU A 91 -0.76 -16.80 12.71
CA GLU A 91 -2.01 -17.54 12.84
C GLU A 91 -3.22 -16.59 12.76
N GLU A 92 -4.33 -17.07 12.22
CA GLU A 92 -5.60 -16.32 12.20
C GLU A 92 -6.02 -15.94 13.63
N GLY A 93 -6.48 -14.71 13.81
CA GLY A 93 -6.81 -14.17 15.14
C GLY A 93 -5.61 -13.64 15.93
N THR A 94 -4.38 -13.76 15.43
CA THR A 94 -3.21 -13.10 16.04
C THR A 94 -3.31 -11.59 15.85
N SER A 95 -3.17 -10.84 16.95
CA SER A 95 -3.10 -9.38 16.89
C SER A 95 -1.72 -8.95 16.41
N THR A 96 -1.65 -8.23 15.29
CA THR A 96 -0.37 -7.79 14.72
C THR A 96 -0.43 -6.33 14.28
N VAL A 97 0.75 -5.71 14.18
CA VAL A 97 0.94 -4.41 13.56
C VAL A 97 1.92 -4.53 12.42
N THR A 98 1.55 -4.00 11.26
CA THR A 98 2.43 -3.82 10.11
C THR A 98 2.81 -2.35 9.97
N LEU A 99 4.11 -2.09 9.83
CA LEU A 99 4.64 -0.79 9.46
C LEU A 99 5.09 -0.82 8.00
N PHE A 100 4.72 0.24 7.27
CA PHE A 100 5.11 0.47 5.89
C PHE A 100 5.56 1.92 5.72
N ALA A 101 6.65 2.15 5.00
CA ALA A 101 7.10 3.51 4.68
C ALA A 101 6.34 4.02 3.45
N GLY A 102 5.16 4.59 3.68
CA GLY A 102 4.25 5.03 2.62
C GLY A 102 4.23 6.53 2.42
N ASP A 103 3.91 6.96 1.21
CA ASP A 103 3.70 8.37 0.87
C ASP A 103 2.24 8.80 1.14
N GLY A 104 1.45 9.03 0.09
CA GLY A 104 0.07 9.48 0.16
C GLY A 104 -0.91 8.42 -0.33
N VAL A 105 -2.20 8.76 -0.23
CA VAL A 105 -3.28 7.94 -0.77
C VAL A 105 -3.58 8.40 -2.18
N GLN A 106 -3.49 7.51 -3.15
CA GLN A 106 -3.96 7.71 -4.51
C GLN A 106 -5.25 6.94 -4.72
N ALA A 107 -6.31 7.62 -5.15
CA ALA A 107 -7.58 6.97 -5.45
C ALA A 107 -7.48 6.09 -6.71
N VAL A 108 -8.14 4.95 -6.67
CA VAL A 108 -8.44 4.10 -7.82
C VAL A 108 -9.93 4.22 -8.10
N TYR A 109 -10.26 4.86 -9.21
CA TYR A 109 -11.63 5.06 -9.66
C TYR A 109 -12.01 3.99 -10.68
N ASP A 110 -12.98 3.14 -10.34
CA ASP A 110 -13.62 2.22 -11.30
C ASP A 110 -15.04 1.88 -10.84
N GLN A 111 -16.02 2.58 -11.40
CA GLN A 111 -17.43 2.36 -11.08
C GLN A 111 -18.11 1.36 -12.04
N LEU A 112 -17.42 0.95 -13.11
CA LEU A 112 -18.00 0.26 -14.25
C LEU A 112 -17.62 -1.22 -14.33
N SER A 113 -16.44 -1.61 -13.84
CA SER A 113 -16.05 -3.01 -13.81
C SER A 113 -17.06 -3.86 -13.03
N ARG A 114 -17.38 -5.03 -13.60
CA ARG A 114 -18.26 -6.05 -13.00
C ARG A 114 -17.63 -7.43 -12.97
N THR A 115 -16.45 -7.58 -13.57
CA THR A 115 -15.68 -8.82 -13.57
C THR A 115 -14.32 -8.58 -12.93
N ALA A 116 -13.79 -9.60 -12.27
CA ALA A 116 -12.48 -9.53 -11.64
C ALA A 116 -11.38 -9.25 -12.68
N GLU A 117 -11.51 -9.80 -13.88
CA GLU A 117 -10.61 -9.60 -15.01
C GLU A 117 -10.59 -8.14 -15.48
N SER A 118 -11.74 -7.47 -15.51
CA SER A 118 -11.80 -6.04 -15.87
C SER A 118 -11.13 -5.20 -14.79
N LEU A 119 -11.50 -5.41 -13.52
CA LEU A 119 -11.03 -4.60 -12.41
C LEU A 119 -9.52 -4.75 -12.16
N VAL A 120 -8.97 -5.97 -12.28
CA VAL A 120 -7.52 -6.20 -12.09
C VAL A 120 -6.68 -5.45 -13.13
N ARG A 121 -7.19 -5.24 -14.35
CA ARG A 121 -6.52 -4.43 -15.38
C ARG A 121 -6.49 -2.96 -14.99
N THR A 122 -7.58 -2.42 -14.44
CA THR A 122 -7.61 -1.07 -13.86
C THR A 122 -6.56 -0.95 -12.75
N TYR A 123 -6.51 -1.91 -11.83
CA TYR A 123 -5.52 -1.93 -10.75
C TYR A 123 -4.08 -1.95 -11.27
N ALA A 124 -3.77 -2.79 -12.27
CA ALA A 124 -2.45 -2.85 -12.88
C ALA A 124 -2.03 -1.49 -13.48
N LEU A 125 -2.93 -0.83 -14.22
CA LEU A 125 -2.66 0.49 -14.79
C LEU A 125 -2.39 1.55 -13.71
N CYS A 126 -3.20 1.57 -12.64
CA CYS A 126 -2.98 2.51 -11.54
C CYS A 126 -1.68 2.20 -10.77
N LEU A 127 -1.38 0.94 -10.50
CA LEU A 127 -0.17 0.49 -9.80
C LEU A 127 1.10 0.78 -10.60
N ARG A 128 1.04 0.76 -11.94
CA ARG A 128 2.18 1.14 -12.80
C ARG A 128 2.70 2.54 -12.47
N ASN A 129 1.82 3.45 -12.02
CA ASN A 129 2.15 4.84 -11.71
C ASN A 129 2.81 5.04 -10.34
N VAL A 130 2.88 4.03 -9.46
CA VAL A 130 3.53 4.17 -8.14
C VAL A 130 4.95 4.73 -8.31
N ALA A 131 5.20 5.89 -7.71
CA ALA A 131 6.37 6.75 -7.87
C ALA A 131 6.65 7.23 -9.31
N HIS A 132 6.95 6.32 -10.23
CA HIS A 132 7.18 6.63 -11.65
C HIS A 132 7.00 5.37 -12.51
N PRO A 133 6.30 5.44 -13.66
CA PRO A 133 6.12 4.31 -14.59
C PRO A 133 7.39 3.69 -15.17
N LYS A 134 8.48 4.47 -15.27
CA LYS A 134 9.76 4.08 -15.87
C LYS A 134 10.81 3.64 -14.85
N ILE A 135 10.46 3.68 -13.56
CA ILE A 135 11.33 3.29 -12.44
C ILE A 135 10.66 2.11 -11.72
N PRO A 136 10.72 0.90 -12.30
CA PRO A 136 10.23 -0.31 -11.64
C PRO A 136 11.11 -0.69 -10.45
N MET A 137 10.58 -1.53 -9.56
CA MET A 137 11.26 -2.14 -8.41
C MET A 137 11.80 -1.18 -7.33
N ALA A 138 11.68 0.13 -7.52
CA ALA A 138 12.18 1.12 -6.56
C ALA A 138 11.24 1.33 -5.36
N ALA A 139 9.93 1.27 -5.56
CA ALA A 139 8.93 1.47 -4.54
C ALA A 139 8.03 0.23 -4.41
N ASP A 140 7.82 -0.21 -3.17
CA ASP A 140 6.74 -1.13 -2.82
C ASP A 140 5.38 -0.40 -2.82
N ALA A 141 4.26 -1.11 -2.68
CA ALA A 141 2.94 -0.50 -2.59
C ALA A 141 1.98 -1.30 -1.72
N ILE A 142 0.98 -0.60 -1.17
CA ILE A 142 -0.23 -1.21 -0.61
C ILE A 142 -1.40 -0.88 -1.53
N LEU A 143 -2.07 -1.89 -2.05
CA LEU A 143 -3.40 -1.78 -2.64
C LEU A 143 -4.44 -1.98 -1.53
N VAL A 144 -5.15 -0.92 -1.17
CA VAL A 144 -6.29 -0.97 -0.25
C VAL A 144 -7.56 -1.20 -1.07
N VAL A 145 -8.09 -2.42 -0.99
CA VAL A 145 -9.30 -2.84 -1.70
C VAL A 145 -10.51 -2.53 -0.83
N SER A 146 -11.46 -1.77 -1.38
CA SER A 146 -12.72 -1.47 -0.68
C SER A 146 -13.78 -2.54 -0.91
N PRO A 147 -14.84 -2.56 -0.08
CA PRO A 147 -15.86 -3.59 -0.17
C PRO A 147 -16.54 -3.80 -1.51
N GLU A 148 -16.90 -2.75 -2.24
CA GLU A 148 -17.57 -2.95 -3.53
C GLU A 148 -16.65 -3.57 -4.59
N HIS A 149 -15.36 -3.23 -4.57
CA HIS A 149 -14.37 -3.85 -5.45
C HIS A 149 -14.04 -5.28 -4.98
N GLY A 150 -13.92 -5.50 -3.67
CA GLY A 150 -13.70 -6.84 -3.11
C GLY A 150 -14.85 -7.81 -3.37
N ALA A 151 -16.10 -7.32 -3.43
CA ALA A 151 -17.26 -8.13 -3.78
C ALA A 151 -17.14 -8.75 -5.18
N ILE A 152 -16.62 -8.00 -6.17
CA ILE A 152 -16.39 -8.51 -7.52
C ILE A 152 -15.41 -9.70 -7.50
N PHE A 153 -14.35 -9.63 -6.71
CA PHE A 153 -13.41 -10.74 -6.56
C PHE A 153 -14.00 -11.92 -5.79
N ARG A 154 -14.82 -11.65 -4.77
CA ARG A 154 -15.56 -12.68 -4.02
C ARG A 154 -16.49 -13.47 -4.93
N GLU A 155 -17.31 -12.77 -5.72
CA GLU A 155 -18.27 -13.36 -6.66
C GLU A 155 -17.57 -14.18 -7.74
N ALA A 156 -16.39 -13.74 -8.18
CA ALA A 156 -15.55 -14.49 -9.11
C ALA A 156 -14.79 -15.66 -8.46
N GLY A 157 -14.86 -15.84 -7.13
CA GLY A 157 -14.12 -16.85 -6.40
C GLY A 157 -12.60 -16.67 -6.43
N TRP A 158 -12.11 -15.44 -6.60
CA TRP A 158 -10.68 -15.15 -6.65
C TRP A 158 -10.08 -15.15 -5.24
N THR A 159 -9.06 -15.99 -5.02
CA THR A 159 -8.21 -15.91 -3.83
C THR A 159 -7.28 -14.69 -3.91
N LYS A 160 -6.71 -14.28 -2.77
CA LYS A 160 -5.74 -13.19 -2.71
C LYS A 160 -4.51 -13.49 -3.56
N SER A 161 -4.03 -14.75 -3.50
CA SER A 161 -2.93 -15.23 -4.34
C SER A 161 -3.25 -15.07 -5.82
N LYS A 162 -4.45 -15.49 -6.27
CA LYS A 162 -4.84 -15.33 -7.68
C LYS A 162 -4.84 -13.87 -8.12
N LEU A 163 -5.35 -12.95 -7.29
CA LEU A 163 -5.29 -11.51 -7.59
C LEU A 163 -3.84 -11.02 -7.73
N LYS A 164 -2.95 -11.42 -6.81
CA LYS A 164 -1.52 -11.06 -6.88
C LYS A 164 -0.84 -11.64 -8.12
N ASP A 165 -1.15 -12.89 -8.49
CA ASP A 165 -0.59 -13.54 -9.66
C ASP A 165 -1.02 -12.85 -10.95
N GLU A 166 -2.30 -12.50 -11.09
CA GLU A 166 -2.81 -11.75 -12.24
C GLU A 166 -2.21 -10.33 -12.32
N LEU A 167 -2.08 -9.64 -11.18
CA LEU A 167 -1.37 -8.36 -11.13
C LEU A 167 0.10 -8.51 -11.52
N SER A 168 0.79 -9.55 -11.05
CA SER A 168 2.21 -9.79 -11.39
C SER A 168 2.40 -10.02 -12.89
N LYS A 169 1.48 -10.71 -13.56
CA LYS A 169 1.50 -10.90 -15.02
C LYS A 169 1.28 -9.58 -15.77
N LEU A 170 0.27 -8.80 -15.35
CA LEU A 170 -0.08 -7.53 -15.99
C LEU A 170 0.96 -6.41 -15.75
N LEU A 171 1.78 -6.54 -14.71
CA LEU A 171 2.81 -5.59 -14.31
C LEU A 171 4.22 -5.99 -14.78
N GLN A 172 4.32 -6.79 -15.84
CA GLN A 172 5.55 -7.03 -16.57
C GLN A 172 5.73 -5.92 -17.61
N LEU A 173 6.80 -5.14 -17.48
CA LEU A 173 6.99 -3.90 -18.24
C LEU A 173 8.12 -4.07 -19.28
N PRO A 174 7.90 -3.73 -20.56
CA PRO A 174 8.93 -3.79 -21.60
C PRO A 174 10.02 -2.73 -21.36
N GLY A 175 11.28 -3.13 -21.28
CA GLY A 175 12.42 -2.25 -21.03
C GLY A 175 12.51 -1.08 -22.01
N ALA A 176 12.18 -1.31 -23.28
CA ALA A 176 12.18 -0.30 -24.34
C ALA A 176 11.29 0.92 -24.04
N GLU A 177 10.24 0.77 -23.23
CA GLU A 177 9.40 1.89 -22.78
C GLU A 177 9.96 2.61 -21.54
N LEU A 178 10.85 1.94 -20.80
CA LEU A 178 11.36 2.36 -19.50
C LEU A 178 12.73 3.02 -19.55
N VAL A 179 13.54 2.75 -20.57
CA VAL A 179 14.91 3.30 -20.66
C VAL A 179 14.92 4.83 -20.68
N ARG A 180 15.98 5.43 -20.14
CA ARG A 180 16.18 6.88 -20.15
C ARG A 180 16.04 7.45 -21.56
N GLY A 181 15.37 8.58 -21.70
CA GLY A 181 15.09 9.21 -23.00
C GLY A 181 13.91 8.61 -23.77
N ALA A 182 13.48 7.36 -23.50
CA ALA A 182 12.28 6.81 -24.12
C ALA A 182 11.06 7.70 -23.86
N ASN A 183 10.23 7.88 -24.88
CA ASN A 183 9.05 8.75 -24.87
C ASN A 183 9.36 10.23 -24.56
N GLY A 184 10.61 10.67 -24.80
CA GLY A 184 11.05 12.03 -24.49
C GLY A 184 11.22 12.31 -22.99
N ILE A 185 11.25 11.26 -22.15
CA ILE A 185 11.38 11.39 -20.69
C ILE A 185 12.80 11.02 -20.30
N ALA A 186 13.55 11.98 -19.76
CA ALA A 186 14.94 11.79 -19.35
C ALA A 186 15.12 10.68 -18.30
N GLU A 187 14.18 10.58 -17.35
CA GLU A 187 14.21 9.57 -16.31
C GLU A 187 13.82 8.18 -16.84
N GLY A 188 14.38 7.15 -16.21
CA GLY A 188 14.19 5.76 -16.59
C GLY A 188 15.31 4.85 -16.13
N ILE A 189 15.19 3.58 -16.49
CA ILE A 189 16.24 2.59 -16.27
C ILE A 189 17.43 2.79 -17.24
N PRO A 190 18.61 2.25 -16.93
CA PRO A 190 19.74 2.22 -17.87
C PRO A 190 19.39 1.62 -19.25
N GLU A 191 19.98 2.15 -20.32
CA GLU A 191 19.70 1.76 -21.72
C GLU A 191 20.00 0.28 -21.98
N GLU A 192 20.95 -0.30 -21.27
CA GLU A 192 21.36 -1.70 -21.40
C GLU A 192 20.24 -2.68 -21.04
N MET A 193 19.19 -2.22 -20.35
CA MET A 193 18.02 -3.02 -20.00
C MET A 193 16.85 -2.89 -20.98
N LYS A 194 17.06 -2.27 -22.15
CA LYS A 194 16.03 -2.06 -23.19
C LYS A 194 15.29 -3.35 -23.59
N ASP A 195 16.02 -4.44 -23.77
CA ASP A 195 15.45 -5.71 -24.25
C ASP A 195 14.93 -6.60 -23.11
N ALA A 196 15.02 -6.13 -21.86
CA ALA A 196 14.52 -6.87 -20.70
C ALA A 196 13.02 -6.64 -20.50
N THR A 197 12.36 -7.62 -19.88
CA THR A 197 11.03 -7.44 -19.28
C THR A 197 11.21 -7.33 -17.77
N ILE A 198 10.72 -6.25 -17.17
CA ILE A 198 11.01 -5.91 -15.77
C ILE A 198 9.69 -5.84 -14.99
N PRO A 199 9.57 -6.51 -13.83
CA PRO A 199 8.37 -6.42 -13.01
C PRO A 199 8.26 -5.04 -12.36
N LYS A 200 7.04 -4.48 -12.27
CA LYS A 200 6.81 -3.18 -11.61
C LYS A 200 7.28 -3.17 -10.15
N PHE A 201 7.04 -4.26 -9.43
CA PHE A 201 7.39 -4.42 -8.02
C PHE A 201 8.43 -5.52 -7.86
N ARG A 202 9.32 -5.38 -6.87
CA ARG A 202 10.19 -6.47 -6.44
C ARG A 202 9.34 -7.63 -5.88
N PRO A 203 9.87 -8.87 -5.83
CA PRO A 203 9.19 -9.98 -5.15
C PRO A 203 8.77 -9.59 -3.72
N GLY A 204 7.48 -9.78 -3.41
CA GLY A 204 6.90 -9.40 -2.13
C GLY A 204 6.71 -7.90 -1.89
N GLY A 205 6.92 -7.05 -2.90
CA GLY A 205 6.80 -5.59 -2.79
C GLY A 205 5.39 -5.03 -2.98
N LEU A 206 4.41 -5.87 -3.34
CA LEU A 206 3.00 -5.49 -3.42
C LEU A 206 2.22 -6.15 -2.28
N HIS A 207 1.56 -5.33 -1.47
CA HIS A 207 0.69 -5.73 -0.38
C HIS A 207 -0.77 -5.44 -0.74
N ILE A 208 -1.68 -6.31 -0.33
CA ILE A 208 -3.11 -6.11 -0.51
C ILE A 208 -3.75 -6.12 0.86
N VAL A 209 -4.52 -5.07 1.16
CA VAL A 209 -5.23 -4.89 2.43
C VAL A 209 -6.68 -4.56 2.12
N TYR A 210 -7.61 -5.07 2.92
CA TYR A 210 -9.02 -4.79 2.74
C TYR A 210 -9.54 -3.81 3.80
N ALA A 211 -10.09 -2.67 3.37
CA ALA A 211 -10.66 -1.65 4.27
C ALA A 211 -11.55 -0.67 3.48
N GLY A 212 -12.48 -0.01 4.17
CA GLY A 212 -13.29 1.07 3.61
C GLY A 212 -14.79 0.88 3.78
N GLY A 213 -15.55 1.85 3.26
CA GLY A 213 -17.01 1.83 3.26
C GLY A 213 -17.60 1.05 2.10
N THR A 214 -18.86 0.62 2.22
CA THR A 214 -19.57 -0.20 1.24
C THR A 214 -20.18 0.59 0.07
N ALA A 215 -19.75 1.83 -0.15
CA ALA A 215 -20.31 2.72 -1.16
C ALA A 215 -19.25 3.56 -1.88
N GLY A 216 -19.42 3.73 -3.20
CA GLY A 216 -18.65 4.62 -4.07
C GLY A 216 -17.83 3.93 -5.17
N ARG A 217 -17.58 2.60 -5.08
CA ARG A 217 -16.70 1.83 -5.99
C ARG A 217 -15.34 2.49 -6.25
N PHE A 218 -14.63 2.76 -5.15
CA PHE A 218 -13.28 3.29 -5.18
C PHE A 218 -12.37 2.37 -4.37
N SER A 219 -11.14 2.16 -4.83
CA SER A 219 -10.08 1.58 -4.00
C SER A 219 -8.96 2.60 -3.88
N ALA A 220 -7.87 2.25 -3.19
CA ALA A 220 -6.76 3.17 -3.02
C ALA A 220 -5.41 2.46 -3.16
N ILE A 221 -4.40 3.22 -3.55
CA ILE A 221 -3.01 2.79 -3.56
C ILE A 221 -2.25 3.71 -2.60
N ILE A 222 -1.39 3.12 -1.78
CA ILE A 222 -0.41 3.83 -0.97
C ILE A 222 0.97 3.46 -1.52
N GLY A 223 1.66 4.44 -2.10
CA GLY A 223 2.99 4.26 -2.67
C GLY A 223 4.05 4.16 -1.58
N GLY A 224 5.06 3.33 -1.79
CA GLY A 224 6.20 3.19 -0.89
C GLY A 224 7.30 4.20 -1.16
N TRP A 225 8.24 4.29 -0.23
CA TRP A 225 9.49 5.02 -0.46
C TRP A 225 10.28 4.38 -1.62
N VAL A 226 10.77 5.21 -2.56
CA VAL A 226 11.56 4.84 -3.76
C VAL A 226 12.91 4.17 -3.50
N ALA A 227 13.20 3.78 -2.26
CA ALA A 227 14.30 2.90 -1.90
C ALA A 227 13.76 1.71 -1.08
N SER A 228 12.73 1.03 -1.57
CA SER A 228 12.15 -0.13 -0.89
C SER A 228 13.04 -1.38 -1.00
N GLY A 229 12.97 -2.24 0.02
CA GLY A 229 13.70 -3.51 0.08
C GLY A 229 15.03 -3.45 0.84
N PRO A 230 15.96 -4.40 0.59
CA PRO A 230 17.18 -4.56 1.38
C PRO A 230 18.08 -3.33 1.49
N LYS A 231 18.00 -2.43 0.52
CA LYS A 231 18.81 -1.20 0.46
C LYS A 231 18.12 0.02 1.10
N GLY A 232 16.88 -0.09 1.55
CA GLY A 232 16.19 1.00 2.25
C GLY A 232 15.04 0.50 3.14
N SER A 233 13.79 0.93 2.90
CA SER A 233 12.68 0.57 3.80
C SER A 233 12.12 -0.81 3.52
N GLN A 234 11.87 -1.56 4.59
CA GLN A 234 11.17 -2.83 4.52
C GLN A 234 9.87 -2.73 5.30
N SER A 235 8.79 -3.28 4.72
CA SER A 235 7.58 -3.50 5.49
C SER A 235 7.81 -4.61 6.51
N VAL A 236 7.45 -4.33 7.77
CA VAL A 236 7.65 -5.28 8.88
C VAL A 236 6.34 -5.48 9.61
N THR A 237 6.05 -6.74 9.94
CA THR A 237 4.88 -7.13 10.74
C THR A 237 5.36 -7.74 12.04
N LYS A 238 4.78 -7.30 13.16
CA LYS A 238 5.08 -7.82 14.50
C LYS A 238 3.80 -8.15 15.24
N GLU A 239 3.82 -9.25 15.97
CA GLU A 239 2.79 -9.59 16.95
C GLU A 239 2.73 -8.53 18.06
N ILE A 240 1.52 -8.17 18.46
CA ILE A 240 1.24 -7.30 19.58
C ILE A 240 1.08 -8.18 20.81
N LYS A 241 2.07 -8.10 21.71
CA LYS A 241 2.06 -8.86 22.97
C LYS A 241 1.32 -8.07 24.06
N PRO A 242 0.62 -8.74 24.98
CA PRO A 242 -0.01 -8.11 26.15
C PRO A 242 0.97 -7.35 27.05
#